data_AF-A0A961MLH5-F1
#
_entry.id   AF-A0A961MLH5-F1
#
_cell.length_a   1.000
_cell.length_b   1.000
_cell.length_c   1.000
_cell.angle_alpha   90.00
_cell.angle_beta   90.00
_cell.angle_gamma   90.00
#
_symmetry.space_group_name_H-M   'P 1'
#
loop_
_entity.id
_entity.type
_entity.pdbx_description
1 polymer ?
#
loop_
_entity_poly.entity_id
_entity_poly.type
_entity_poly.pdbx_seq_one_letter_code
_entity_poly.pdbx_strand_id
1 'polypeptide(L)'
;MQNERPVEDLAAAEAEAELSRLVAAVRAANTAYHTHDAPEISDAEYDRLKRRLAAIEARFPVLARPDSPTGTVGAAVAEGFGKIV
;
A
#
# COMPACT_ATOMS: atom_id res chain seq x y z
N MET A 1 -7.11 2.67 -18.59
CA MET A 1 -8.46 2.35 -18.09
C MET A 1 -8.33 1.90 -16.63
N GLN A 2 -8.16 2.85 -15.70
CA GLN A 2 -8.06 2.52 -14.27
C GLN A 2 -9.46 2.59 -13.66
N ASN A 3 -10.30 1.60 -13.98
CA ASN A 3 -11.56 1.35 -13.28
C ASN A 3 -11.27 0.61 -11.95
N GLU A 4 -10.28 1.09 -11.21
CA GLU A 4 -9.97 0.55 -9.90
C GLU A 4 -11.06 1.02 -8.95
N ARG A 5 -11.95 0.09 -8.55
CA ARG A 5 -12.99 0.39 -7.55
C ARG A 5 -12.34 1.01 -6.32
N PRO A 6 -12.94 2.08 -5.76
CA PRO A 6 -12.40 2.72 -4.59
C PRO A 6 -12.49 1.73 -3.42
N VAL A 7 -11.51 1.80 -2.51
CA VAL A 7 -11.36 0.84 -1.40
C VAL A 7 -12.56 0.81 -0.47
N GLU A 8 -13.34 1.88 -0.45
CA GLU A 8 -14.62 2.01 0.26
C GLU A 8 -15.72 1.07 -0.26
N ASP A 9 -15.67 0.71 -1.56
CA ASP A 9 -16.66 -0.13 -2.25
C ASP A 9 -16.19 -1.58 -2.45
N LEU A 10 -15.01 -1.97 -1.96
CA LEU A 10 -14.50 -3.33 -2.09
C LEU A 10 -15.20 -4.29 -1.11
N ALA A 11 -15.47 -5.51 -1.54
CA ALA A 11 -15.82 -6.59 -0.60
C ALA A 11 -14.55 -7.14 0.09
N ALA A 12 -14.69 -7.76 1.26
CA ALA A 12 -13.53 -8.29 2.00
C ALA A 12 -12.66 -9.26 1.19
N ALA A 13 -13.26 -10.15 0.40
CA ALA A 13 -12.53 -11.07 -0.48
C ALA A 13 -11.77 -10.35 -1.60
N GLU A 14 -12.31 -9.25 -2.11
CA GLU A 14 -11.68 -8.44 -3.16
C GLU A 14 -10.57 -7.57 -2.58
N ALA A 15 -10.80 -7.01 -1.39
CA ALA A 15 -9.82 -6.30 -0.61
C ALA A 15 -8.61 -7.17 -0.29
N GLU A 16 -8.81 -8.44 0.07
CA GLU A 16 -7.72 -9.39 0.32
C GLU A 16 -6.89 -9.67 -0.94
N ALA A 17 -7.55 -9.93 -2.07
CA ALA A 17 -6.88 -10.16 -3.35
C ALA A 17 -6.07 -8.92 -3.79
N GLU A 18 -6.64 -7.74 -3.63
CA GLU A 18 -5.99 -6.46 -3.94
C GLU A 18 -4.82 -6.18 -2.99
N LEU A 19 -5.00 -6.41 -1.69
CA LEU A 19 -3.96 -6.27 -0.67
C LEU A 19 -2.74 -7.13 -1.04
N SER A 20 -2.95 -8.40 -1.37
CA SER A 20 -1.89 -9.33 -1.74
C SER A 20 -1.13 -8.86 -3.00
N ARG A 21 -1.85 -8.31 -3.99
CA ARG A 21 -1.25 -7.71 -5.18
C ARG A 21 -0.39 -6.49 -4.85
N LEU A 22 -0.90 -5.58 -4.01
CA LEU A 22 -0.20 -4.37 -3.61
C LEU A 22 1.05 -4.69 -2.80
N VAL A 23 0.97 -5.65 -1.87
CA VAL A 23 2.13 -6.15 -1.11
C VAL A 23 3.21 -6.69 -2.03
N ALA A 24 2.83 -7.51 -3.02
CA ALA A 24 3.78 -8.06 -3.99
C ALA A 24 4.46 -6.94 -4.81
N ALA A 25 3.69 -5.95 -5.28
CA ALA A 25 4.21 -4.82 -6.04
C ALA A 25 5.17 -3.95 -5.21
N VAL A 26 4.82 -3.64 -3.96
CA VAL A 26 5.67 -2.88 -3.03
C VAL A 26 6.95 -3.65 -2.71
N ARG A 27 6.87 -4.96 -2.49
CA ARG A 27 8.06 -5.81 -2.26
C ARG A 27 8.96 -5.86 -3.49
N ALA A 28 8.39 -6.04 -4.69
CA ALA A 28 9.13 -6.02 -5.94
C ALA A 28 9.84 -4.68 -6.16
N ALA A 29 9.15 -3.56 -5.89
CA ALA A 29 9.71 -2.22 -5.94
C ALA A 29 10.86 -2.02 -4.95
N ASN A 30 10.70 -2.47 -3.69
CA ASN A 30 11.77 -2.43 -2.70
C ASN A 30 12.99 -3.24 -3.15
N THR A 31 12.78 -4.44 -3.71
CA THR A 31 13.86 -5.27 -4.25
C THR A 31 14.54 -4.57 -5.43
N ALA A 32 13.79 -4.01 -6.38
CA ALA A 32 14.35 -3.27 -7.51
C ALA A 32 15.16 -2.05 -7.06
N TYR A 33 14.66 -1.31 -6.07
CA TYR A 33 15.35 -0.16 -5.46
C TYR A 33 16.69 -0.57 -4.83
N HIS A 34 16.74 -1.73 -4.16
CA HIS A 34 17.97 -2.19 -3.49
C HIS A 34 18.94 -2.97 -4.39
N THR A 35 18.47 -3.58 -5.48
CA THR A 35 19.28 -4.56 -6.24
C THR A 35 19.73 -4.04 -7.59
N HIS A 36 19.00 -3.11 -8.23
CA HIS A 36 19.18 -2.85 -9.66
C HIS A 36 19.63 -1.44 -10.07
N ASP A 37 19.74 -0.45 -9.17
CA ASP A 37 20.03 0.97 -9.53
C ASP A 37 19.09 1.51 -10.63
N ALA A 38 17.97 0.81 -10.85
CA ALA A 38 16.99 0.99 -11.90
C ALA A 38 15.62 0.75 -11.25
N PRO A 39 15.08 1.74 -10.52
CA PRO A 39 13.76 1.63 -9.95
C PRO A 39 12.73 1.44 -11.08
N GLU A 40 12.07 0.28 -11.11
CA GLU A 40 11.02 -0.03 -12.10
C GLU A 40 9.79 0.88 -11.94
N ILE A 41 9.60 1.45 -10.75
CA ILE A 41 8.53 2.40 -10.45
C ILE A 41 9.09 3.67 -9.82
N SER A 42 8.46 4.81 -10.16
CA SER A 42 8.78 6.09 -9.54
C SER A 42 8.36 6.13 -8.07
N ASP A 43 9.00 7.00 -7.27
CA ASP A 43 8.59 7.26 -5.87
C ASP A 43 7.10 7.60 -5.76
N ALA A 44 6.56 8.33 -6.75
CA ALA A 44 5.15 8.68 -6.80
C ALA A 44 4.24 7.45 -6.97
N GLU A 45 4.65 6.48 -7.78
CA GLU A 45 3.93 5.21 -7.92
C GLU A 45 4.04 4.36 -6.67
N TYR A 46 5.23 4.27 -6.09
CA TYR A 46 5.44 3.58 -4.81
C TYR A 46 4.55 4.16 -3.71
N ASP A 47 4.47 5.49 -3.62
CA ASP A 47 3.60 6.17 -2.67
C ASP A 47 2.11 5.97 -2.96
N ARG A 48 1.69 5.84 -4.23
CA ARG A 48 0.31 5.47 -4.57
C ARG A 48 -0.01 4.04 -4.11
N LEU A 49 0.90 3.09 -4.36
CA LEU A 49 0.72 1.69 -3.95
C LEU A 49 0.62 1.57 -2.43
N LYS A 50 1.54 2.21 -1.69
CA LYS A 50 1.49 2.26 -0.22
C LYS A 50 0.22 2.91 0.32
N ARG A 51 -0.21 4.05 -0.25
CA ARG A 51 -1.44 4.73 0.19
C ARG A 51 -2.67 3.85 -0.01
N ARG A 52 -2.77 3.15 -1.14
CA ARG A 52 -3.87 2.22 -1.40
C ARG A 52 -3.83 1.03 -0.45
N LEU A 53 -2.65 0.47 -0.20
CA LEU A 53 -2.44 -0.63 0.74
C LEU A 53 -2.92 -0.25 2.16
N ALA A 54 -2.45 0.91 2.66
CA ALA A 54 -2.86 1.43 3.96
C ALA A 54 -4.38 1.71 4.05
N ALA A 55 -4.99 2.19 2.97
CA ALA A 55 -6.44 2.45 2.95
C ALA A 55 -7.26 1.16 3.02
N ILE A 56 -6.79 0.08 2.40
CA ILE A 56 -7.41 -1.26 2.52
C ILE A 56 -7.27 -1.79 3.94
N GLU A 57 -6.09 -1.69 4.54
CA GLU A 57 -5.85 -2.16 5.92
C GLU A 57 -6.66 -1.37 6.96
N ALA A 58 -6.78 -0.06 6.78
CA ALA A 58 -7.61 0.79 7.64
C ALA A 58 -9.10 0.42 7.53
N ARG A 59 -9.56 0.03 6.34
CA ARG A 59 -10.95 -0.37 6.10
C ARG A 59 -11.24 -1.80 6.58
N PHE A 60 -10.29 -2.70 6.39
CA PHE A 60 -10.39 -4.12 6.71
C PHE A 60 -9.31 -4.51 7.73
N PRO A 61 -9.47 -4.12 9.01
CA PRO A 61 -8.50 -4.45 10.06
C PRO A 61 -8.35 -5.97 10.27
N VAL A 62 -9.35 -6.75 9.86
CA VAL A 62 -9.32 -8.22 9.84
C VAL A 62 -8.29 -8.77 8.85
N LEU A 63 -7.98 -8.03 7.78
CA LEU A 63 -7.01 -8.40 6.76
C LEU A 63 -5.60 -7.85 7.05
N ALA A 64 -5.48 -6.93 8.01
CA ALA A 64 -4.19 -6.40 8.42
C ALA A 64 -3.36 -7.51 9.10
N ARG A 65 -2.37 -8.03 8.38
CA ARG A 65 -1.47 -9.07 8.89
C ARG A 65 -0.24 -8.44 9.55
N PRO A 66 0.28 -9.02 10.65
CA PRO A 66 1.51 -8.54 11.28
C PRO A 66 2.76 -8.67 10.40
N ASP A 67 2.71 -9.44 9.30
CA ASP A 67 3.77 -9.57 8.29
C ASP A 67 3.68 -8.52 7.16
N SER A 68 2.63 -7.68 7.17
CA SER A 68 2.40 -6.73 6.09
C SER A 68 3.55 -5.71 5.99
N PRO A 69 4.05 -5.39 4.79
CA PRO A 69 5.14 -4.41 4.61
C PRO A 69 4.78 -3.00 5.09
N THR A 70 3.50 -2.65 5.20
CA THR A 70 3.02 -1.42 5.88
C THR A 70 3.24 -1.46 7.39
N GLY A 71 3.15 -2.65 8.02
CA GLY A 71 3.51 -2.85 9.41
C GLY A 71 5.00 -2.63 9.68
N THR A 72 5.85 -2.96 8.71
CA THR A 72 7.31 -2.79 8.80
C THR A 72 7.79 -1.37 8.46
N VAL A 73 7.09 -0.64 7.59
CA VAL A 73 7.51 0.68 7.09
C VAL A 73 6.76 1.85 7.77
N GLY A 74 5.79 1.61 8.66
CA GLY A 74 4.92 2.69 9.13
C GLY A 74 4.16 2.46 10.42
N ALA A 75 4.70 1.75 11.41
CA ALA A 75 4.12 1.73 12.77
C ALA A 75 4.00 3.13 13.43
N ALA A 76 4.45 4.21 12.79
CA ALA A 76 4.23 5.58 13.24
C ALA A 76 4.25 6.59 12.10
N VAL A 77 3.12 6.83 11.43
CA VAL A 77 2.72 8.19 10.99
C VAL A 77 1.22 8.29 11.24
N ALA A 78 0.85 8.57 12.49
CA ALA A 78 0.39 9.90 12.88
C ALA A 78 -0.95 10.24 12.22
N GLU A 79 -2.03 10.03 12.99
CA GLU A 79 -3.19 10.90 12.96
C GLU A 79 -2.70 12.34 12.98
N GLY A 80 -2.59 12.95 11.81
CA GLY A 80 -1.80 14.17 11.67
C GLY A 80 -1.83 14.70 10.25
N PHE A 81 -3.00 14.67 9.60
CA PHE A 81 -3.30 15.63 8.53
C PHE A 81 -3.40 17.05 9.14
N GLY A 82 -2.29 17.54 9.67
CA GLY A 82 -2.05 18.94 9.94
C GLY A 82 -1.52 19.57 8.66
N LYS A 83 -2.43 20.09 7.86
CA LYS A 83 -2.14 20.95 6.70
C LYS A 83 -1.11 22.03 7.12
N ILE A 84 0.06 22.04 6.51
CA ILE A 84 1.00 23.16 6.63
C ILE A 84 0.45 24.29 5.75
N VAL A 85 -0.10 25.33 6.38
CA VAL A 85 -0.22 26.72 5.88
C VAL A 85 -0.08 27.68 7.04
#